data_AF-A0AA35WG46-F1
#
_entry.id   AF-A0AA35WG46-F1
#
_cell.length_a   1.000
_cell.length_b   1.000
_cell.length_c   1.000
_cell.angle_alpha   90.00
_cell.angle_beta   90.00
_cell.angle_gamma   90.00
#
_symmetry.space_group_name_H-M   'P 1'
#
loop_
_entity.id
_entity.type
_entity.pdbx_description
1 polymer ?
#
loop_
_entity_poly.entity_id
_entity_poly.type
_entity_poly.pdbx_seq_one_letter_code
_entity_poly.pdbx_strand_id
1 'polypeptide(L)'
;CPVVIGERSKQLPLACWTKSVYLAVFLSAAFTFSLCRQLSRHLVGLWVTGNPTANALLHRVLPLGLMQYLKSNEKVPEEADRMHVRDNLKAVQTLSKRRINKLELTLIHWRTRLRSKPQRDTTAQRPVTLRKRRQQIKTEDNWPLFYYQFNEDHSLSTLIWNYKAT
;
A
#
# COMPACT_ATOMS: atom_id res chain seq x y z
N CYS A 1 21.00 -4.72 21.67
CA CYS A 1 19.59 -4.75 22.09
C CYS A 1 18.70 -4.81 20.84
N PRO A 2 17.98 -5.92 20.57
CA PRO A 2 17.25 -6.08 19.31
C PRO A 2 15.94 -5.28 19.30
N VAL A 3 15.51 -4.96 18.09
CA VAL A 3 14.54 -3.91 17.74
C VAL A 3 13.09 -4.42 17.88
N VAL A 4 12.37 -4.00 18.93
CA VAL A 4 10.98 -4.40 19.24
C VAL A 4 9.92 -3.60 18.45
N ILE A 5 10.32 -2.76 17.49
CA ILE A 5 9.42 -1.77 16.87
C ILE A 5 8.41 -2.41 15.89
N GLY A 6 8.58 -3.69 15.52
CA GLY A 6 7.65 -4.42 14.64
C GLY A 6 6.48 -5.12 15.35
N GLU A 7 6.43 -5.16 16.69
CA GLU A 7 5.40 -5.92 17.41
C GLU A 7 4.06 -5.18 17.51
N ARG A 8 4.06 -3.85 17.67
CA ARG A 8 2.80 -3.11 17.87
C ARG A 8 1.90 -3.06 16.63
N SER A 9 2.47 -3.12 15.41
CA SER A 9 1.67 -3.26 14.18
C SER A 9 1.13 -4.68 13.99
N LYS A 10 1.73 -5.68 14.66
CA LYS A 10 1.29 -7.08 14.63
C LYS A 10 0.25 -7.38 15.70
N GLN A 11 0.21 -6.61 16.79
CA GLN A 11 -0.77 -6.70 17.89
C GLN A 11 -2.06 -5.90 17.63
N LEU A 12 -2.61 -5.96 16.41
CA LEU A 12 -3.97 -5.49 16.18
C LEU A 12 -4.96 -6.58 16.64
N PRO A 13 -6.07 -6.23 17.34
CA PRO A 13 -7.01 -7.22 17.86
C PRO A 13 -7.59 -8.08 16.73
N LEU A 14 -7.82 -9.38 16.97
CA LEU A 14 -8.35 -10.33 15.96
C LEU A 14 -9.61 -9.80 15.25
N ALA A 15 -10.45 -9.03 15.95
CA ALA A 15 -11.66 -8.41 15.40
C ALA A 15 -11.39 -7.33 14.33
N CYS A 16 -10.23 -6.68 14.35
CA CYS A 16 -9.82 -5.75 13.31
C CYS A 16 -9.39 -6.50 12.05
N TRP A 17 -8.70 -7.64 12.23
CA TRP A 17 -8.25 -8.47 11.12
C TRP A 17 -9.41 -9.08 10.33
N THR A 18 -10.41 -9.65 11.00
CA THR A 18 -11.58 -10.26 10.33
C THR A 18 -12.35 -9.25 9.48
N LYS A 19 -12.49 -8.01 9.97
CA LYS A 19 -13.10 -6.91 9.21
C LYS A 19 -12.28 -6.52 7.98
N SER A 20 -10.95 -6.45 8.09
CA SER A 20 -10.09 -6.13 6.96
C SER A 20 -10.12 -7.22 5.87
N VAL A 21 -10.14 -8.49 6.25
CA VAL A 21 -10.27 -9.62 5.31
C VAL A 21 -11.62 -9.56 4.61
N TYR A 22 -12.72 -9.41 5.36
CA TYR A 22 -14.06 -9.28 4.80
C TYR A 22 -14.16 -8.12 3.81
N LEU A 23 -13.58 -6.96 4.15
CA LEU A 23 -13.59 -5.78 3.28
C LEU A 23 -12.72 -5.95 2.02
N ALA A 24 -11.63 -6.71 2.09
CA ALA A 24 -10.79 -7.03 0.93
C ALA A 24 -11.48 -7.96 -0.09
N VAL A 25 -12.37 -8.81 0.42
CA VAL A 25 -12.95 -9.96 -0.27
C VAL A 25 -14.36 -9.64 -0.82
N PHE A 26 -15.25 -9.05 -0.02
CA PHE A 26 -16.69 -9.17 -0.30
C PHE A 26 -17.38 -7.90 -0.80
N LEU A 27 -16.77 -6.71 -0.69
CA LEU A 27 -17.48 -5.45 -0.95
C LEU A 27 -17.08 -4.82 -2.29
N SER A 28 -18.01 -4.81 -3.26
CA SER A 28 -17.75 -4.36 -4.64
C SER A 28 -18.55 -3.11 -5.09
N ALA A 29 -19.46 -2.57 -4.27
CA ALA A 29 -20.54 -1.74 -4.82
C ALA A 29 -20.34 -0.21 -4.89
N ALA A 30 -19.32 0.40 -4.27
CA ALA A 30 -19.14 1.87 -4.32
C ALA A 30 -17.68 2.32 -4.47
N PHE A 31 -17.47 3.54 -5.01
CA PHE A 31 -16.14 4.12 -5.24
C PHE A 31 -15.31 4.31 -3.95
N THR A 32 -15.96 4.60 -2.82
CA THR A 32 -15.29 4.61 -1.51
C THR A 32 -14.85 3.20 -1.09
N PHE A 33 -15.62 2.18 -1.48
CA PHE A 33 -15.29 0.78 -1.20
C PHE A 33 -14.13 0.27 -2.06
N SER A 34 -13.91 0.77 -3.28
CA SER A 34 -12.76 0.34 -4.10
C SER A 34 -11.41 0.73 -3.48
N LEU A 35 -11.29 1.95 -2.94
CA LEU A 35 -10.08 2.39 -2.24
C LEU A 35 -9.87 1.61 -0.93
N CYS A 36 -10.93 1.48 -0.13
CA CYS A 36 -10.88 0.69 1.09
C CYS A 36 -10.50 -0.77 0.82
N ARG A 37 -11.00 -1.35 -0.28
CA ARG A 37 -10.69 -2.70 -0.74
C ARG A 37 -9.23 -2.83 -1.17
N GLN A 38 -8.67 -1.88 -1.93
CA GLN A 38 -7.26 -1.95 -2.29
C GLN A 38 -6.32 -1.79 -1.10
N LEU A 39 -6.65 -0.86 -0.20
CA LEU A 39 -5.89 -0.69 1.04
C LEU A 39 -5.96 -1.94 1.90
N SER A 40 -7.14 -2.56 2.04
CA SER A 40 -7.28 -3.79 2.80
C SER A 40 -6.54 -4.96 2.14
N ARG A 41 -6.54 -5.10 0.81
CA ARG A 41 -5.74 -6.09 0.07
C ARG A 41 -4.25 -5.99 0.38
N HIS A 42 -3.70 -4.79 0.29
CA HIS A 42 -2.29 -4.56 0.62
C HIS A 42 -1.99 -4.80 2.11
N LEU A 43 -2.91 -4.40 3.00
CA LEU A 43 -2.73 -4.56 4.44
C LEU A 43 -2.74 -6.04 4.85
N VAL A 44 -3.61 -6.86 4.25
CA VAL A 44 -3.63 -8.31 4.48
C VAL A 44 -2.30 -8.95 4.09
N GLY A 45 -1.75 -8.63 2.91
CA GLY A 45 -0.43 -9.12 2.50
C GLY A 45 0.67 -8.73 3.48
N LEU A 46 0.71 -7.46 3.89
CA LEU A 46 1.70 -6.97 4.87
C LEU A 46 1.54 -7.63 6.25
N TRP A 47 0.33 -7.98 6.65
CA TRP A 47 0.08 -8.57 7.97
C TRP A 47 0.52 -10.03 8.05
N VAL A 48 0.38 -10.77 6.94
CA VAL A 48 0.82 -12.17 6.83
C VAL A 48 2.34 -12.25 6.73
N THR A 49 2.99 -11.28 6.07
CA THR A 49 4.45 -11.28 5.91
C THR A 49 5.19 -11.25 7.25
N GLY A 50 5.98 -12.30 7.51
CA GLY A 50 6.77 -12.42 8.75
C GLY A 50 5.93 -12.65 10.01
N ASN A 51 4.72 -13.20 9.89
CA ASN A 51 3.90 -13.64 11.03
C ASN A 51 3.30 -15.05 10.79
N PRO A 52 3.81 -16.10 11.47
CA PRO A 52 3.33 -17.47 11.26
C PRO A 52 1.90 -17.69 11.77
N THR A 53 1.48 -16.99 12.83
CA THR A 53 0.13 -17.09 13.39
C THR A 53 -0.91 -16.52 12.44
N ALA A 54 -0.61 -15.37 11.82
CA ALA A 54 -1.44 -14.75 10.80
C ALA A 54 -1.60 -15.67 9.58
N ASN A 55 -0.49 -16.28 9.14
CA ASN A 55 -0.51 -17.25 8.04
C ASN A 55 -1.39 -18.47 8.39
N ALA A 56 -1.21 -19.05 9.58
CA ALA A 56 -2.02 -20.19 10.03
C ALA A 56 -3.52 -19.87 10.12
N LEU A 57 -3.89 -18.68 10.57
CA LEU A 57 -5.29 -18.22 10.57
C LEU A 57 -5.82 -18.09 9.14
N LEU A 58 -5.01 -17.57 8.23
CA LEU A 58 -5.38 -17.42 6.83
C LEU A 58 -5.66 -18.78 6.16
N HIS A 59 -4.83 -19.80 6.44
CA HIS A 59 -5.07 -21.19 5.98
C HIS A 59 -6.36 -21.82 6.52
N ARG A 60 -6.91 -21.30 7.63
CA ARG A 60 -8.16 -21.79 8.22
C ARG A 60 -9.40 -21.09 7.69
N VAL A 61 -9.27 -19.83 7.27
CA VAL A 61 -10.40 -19.00 6.81
C VAL A 61 -10.63 -19.16 5.30
N LEU A 62 -9.57 -19.42 4.52
CA LEU A 62 -9.65 -19.53 3.07
C LEU A 62 -9.52 -20.98 2.59
N PRO A 63 -10.18 -21.36 1.48
CA PRO A 63 -10.04 -22.69 0.90
C PRO A 63 -8.62 -22.92 0.37
N LEU A 64 -8.15 -24.16 0.49
CA LEU A 64 -6.79 -24.57 0.12
C LEU A 64 -6.47 -24.35 -1.37
N GLY A 65 -7.47 -24.45 -2.25
CA GLY A 65 -7.30 -24.16 -3.68
C GLY A 65 -6.83 -22.73 -3.94
N LEU A 66 -7.40 -21.75 -3.23
CA LEU A 66 -6.96 -20.35 -3.35
C LEU A 66 -5.52 -20.14 -2.83
N MET A 67 -5.11 -20.92 -1.84
CA MET A 67 -3.74 -20.88 -1.29
C MET A 67 -2.69 -21.36 -2.26
N GLN A 68 -3.06 -22.22 -3.21
CA GLN A 68 -2.16 -22.67 -4.25
C GLN A 68 -1.74 -21.52 -5.18
N TYR A 69 -2.67 -20.62 -5.53
CA TYR A 69 -2.38 -19.44 -6.36
C TYR A 69 -1.50 -18.42 -5.65
N LEU A 70 -1.61 -18.31 -4.33
CA LEU A 70 -0.75 -17.42 -3.54
C LEU A 70 0.72 -17.87 -3.60
N LYS A 71 0.97 -19.18 -3.71
CA LYS A 71 2.32 -19.76 -3.84
C LYS A 71 2.77 -19.96 -5.29
N SER A 72 1.91 -19.76 -6.28
CA SER A 72 2.29 -19.95 -7.68
C SER A 72 2.98 -18.70 -8.22
N ASN A 73 3.91 -18.89 -9.15
CA ASN A 73 4.62 -17.80 -9.85
C ASN A 73 3.92 -17.36 -11.13
N GLU A 74 2.65 -17.72 -11.31
CA GLU A 74 1.89 -17.41 -12.52
C GLU A 74 1.53 -15.92 -12.58
N LYS A 75 1.59 -15.32 -13.77
CA LYS A 75 1.33 -13.90 -13.98
C LYS A 75 -0.17 -13.69 -14.15
N VAL A 76 -0.71 -12.68 -13.46
CA VAL A 76 -2.11 -12.30 -13.57
C VAL A 76 -2.43 -11.83 -14.99
N PRO A 77 -3.55 -12.29 -15.59
CA PRO A 77 -4.12 -11.65 -16.76
C PRO A 77 -4.35 -10.15 -16.53
N GLU A 78 -4.23 -9.31 -17.55
CA GLU A 78 -4.30 -7.84 -17.43
C GLU A 78 -5.72 -7.33 -17.10
N GLU A 79 -6.28 -7.71 -15.96
CA GLU A 79 -7.36 -6.93 -15.38
C GLU A 79 -6.79 -5.67 -14.75
N ALA A 80 -6.91 -4.59 -15.53
CA ALA A 80 -6.54 -3.25 -15.15
C ALA A 80 -7.15 -2.89 -13.78
N ASP A 81 -6.30 -2.80 -12.77
CA ASP A 81 -6.64 -2.17 -11.51
C ASP A 81 -7.03 -0.72 -11.82
N ARG A 82 -8.33 -0.45 -11.96
CA ARG A 82 -8.87 0.80 -12.54
C ARG A 82 -8.64 2.03 -11.64
N MET A 83 -7.92 1.88 -10.53
CA MET A 83 -7.62 3.00 -9.67
C MET A 83 -6.37 3.72 -10.12
N HIS A 84 -6.53 5.02 -10.36
CA HIS A 84 -5.44 5.93 -10.63
C HIS A 84 -4.42 5.89 -9.48
N VAL A 85 -3.22 5.38 -9.75
CA VAL A 85 -2.09 5.50 -8.82
C VAL A 85 -1.80 6.98 -8.61
N ARG A 86 -2.11 7.48 -7.40
CA ARG A 86 -1.88 8.88 -7.04
C ARG A 86 -0.40 9.09 -6.77
N ASP A 87 0.35 9.44 -7.82
CA ASP A 87 1.76 9.76 -7.72
C ASP A 87 1.97 11.13 -7.07
N ASN A 88 2.04 11.16 -5.74
CA ASN A 88 2.34 12.38 -4.98
C ASN A 88 3.68 13.02 -5.41
N LEU A 89 4.66 12.22 -5.84
CA LEU A 89 5.92 12.73 -6.39
C LEU A 89 5.71 13.48 -7.71
N LYS A 90 4.92 12.94 -8.64
CA LYS A 90 4.58 13.64 -9.90
C LYS A 90 3.74 14.89 -9.61
N ALA A 91 2.82 14.82 -8.64
CA ALA A 91 2.05 15.97 -8.18
C ALA A 91 2.97 17.05 -7.56
N VAL A 92 3.93 16.68 -6.74
CA VAL A 92 4.92 17.62 -6.16
C VAL A 92 5.86 18.17 -7.24
N GLN A 93 6.31 17.36 -8.20
CA GLN A 93 7.15 17.83 -9.31
C GLN A 93 6.41 18.81 -10.21
N THR A 94 5.14 18.56 -10.53
CA THR A 94 4.30 19.48 -11.31
C THR A 94 4.00 20.77 -10.54
N LEU A 95 3.71 20.69 -9.24
CA LEU A 95 3.55 21.85 -8.37
C LEU A 95 4.86 22.64 -8.18
N SER A 96 6.00 21.95 -8.06
CA SER A 96 7.34 22.54 -7.95
C SER A 96 7.68 23.30 -9.23
N LYS A 97 7.51 22.69 -10.40
CA LYS A 97 7.70 23.35 -11.71
C LYS A 97 6.82 24.61 -11.84
N ARG A 98 5.53 24.53 -11.47
CA ARG A 98 4.62 25.69 -11.48
C ARG A 98 5.05 26.78 -10.49
N ARG A 99 5.53 26.40 -9.30
CA ARG A 99 6.04 27.33 -8.29
C ARG A 99 7.35 27.99 -8.72
N ILE A 100 8.26 27.24 -9.36
CA ILE A 100 9.52 27.77 -9.91
C ILE A 100 9.21 28.82 -10.97
N ASN A 101 8.30 28.55 -11.91
CA ASN A 101 7.94 29.51 -12.96
C ASN A 101 7.32 30.80 -12.40
N LYS A 102 6.45 30.68 -11.38
CA LYS A 102 5.90 31.85 -10.68
C LYS A 102 6.97 32.60 -9.87
N LEU A 103 7.85 31.87 -9.18
CA LEU A 103 8.96 32.44 -8.43
C LEU A 103 9.91 33.18 -9.35
N GLU A 104 10.28 32.65 -10.51
CA GLU A 104 11.12 33.31 -11.51
C GLU A 104 10.49 34.60 -12.02
N LEU A 105 9.19 34.59 -12.38
CA LEU A 105 8.45 35.78 -12.77
C LEU A 105 8.45 36.85 -11.67
N THR A 106 8.20 36.44 -10.43
CA THR A 106 8.27 37.37 -9.29
C THR A 106 9.69 37.83 -8.99
N LEU A 107 10.71 36.98 -9.09
CA LEU A 107 12.10 37.33 -8.83
C LEU A 107 12.63 38.30 -9.87
N ILE A 108 12.24 38.17 -11.13
CA ILE A 108 12.55 39.16 -12.19
C ILE A 108 11.90 40.50 -11.83
N HIS A 109 10.61 40.51 -11.45
CA HIS A 109 9.89 41.72 -11.03
C HIS A 109 10.49 42.38 -9.77
N TRP A 110 10.94 41.57 -8.82
CA TRP A 110 11.57 42.06 -7.58
C TRP A 110 13.02 42.51 -7.84
N ARG A 111 13.75 41.88 -8.75
CA ARG A 111 15.10 42.27 -9.17
C ARG A 111 15.11 43.61 -9.91
N THR A 112 14.08 43.92 -10.70
CA THR A 112 13.91 45.26 -11.28
C THR A 112 13.57 46.31 -10.22
N ARG A 113 12.91 45.91 -9.12
CA ARG A 113 12.45 46.83 -8.07
C ARG A 113 13.45 47.04 -6.93
N LEU A 114 14.28 46.06 -6.60
CA LEU A 114 15.30 46.11 -5.55
C LEU A 114 16.72 46.19 -6.13
N ARG A 115 17.12 47.38 -6.58
CA ARG A 115 18.54 47.78 -6.46
C ARG A 115 18.76 48.30 -5.04
N SER A 116 18.80 47.41 -4.04
CA SER A 116 19.11 47.76 -2.66
C SER A 116 19.75 46.56 -1.95
N LYS A 117 20.84 46.82 -1.21
CA LYS A 117 21.75 45.81 -0.64
C LYS A 117 21.03 44.81 0.27
N PRO A 118 21.45 43.52 0.30
CA PRO A 118 20.79 42.51 1.11
C PRO A 118 21.17 42.66 2.58
N GLN A 119 20.15 42.76 3.44
CA GLN A 119 20.28 42.60 4.88
C GLN A 119 20.19 41.09 5.20
N ARG A 120 21.19 40.59 5.95
CA ARG A 120 21.31 39.17 6.32
C ARG A 120 20.53 38.92 7.60
N ASP A 121 19.40 38.23 7.50
CA ASP A 121 18.67 37.76 8.68
C ASP A 121 19.04 36.31 8.99
N THR A 122 19.64 36.15 10.17
CA THR A 122 20.05 34.89 10.81
C THR A 122 18.87 33.96 10.98
N THR A 123 18.84 32.88 10.20
CA THR A 123 17.75 31.89 10.23
C THR A 123 17.94 30.97 11.44
N ALA A 124 17.13 31.16 12.48
CA ALA A 124 17.05 30.27 13.63
C ALA A 124 16.68 28.84 13.18
N GLN A 125 17.62 27.91 13.30
CA GLN A 125 17.49 26.53 12.87
C GLN A 125 16.56 25.76 13.82
N ARG A 126 15.44 25.27 13.30
CA ARG A 126 14.54 24.38 14.05
C ARG A 126 15.24 23.02 14.24
N PRO A 127 15.23 22.42 15.44
CA PRO A 127 15.95 21.18 15.70
C PRO A 127 15.39 20.04 14.85
N VAL A 128 16.30 19.37 14.13
CA VAL A 128 15.99 18.23 13.26
C VAL A 128 15.66 17.02 14.14
N THR A 129 14.37 16.67 14.24
CA THR A 129 13.96 15.46 14.93
C THR A 129 14.16 14.25 14.02
N LEU A 130 14.98 13.29 14.45
CA LEU A 130 15.19 12.04 13.72
C LEU A 130 13.98 11.13 13.91
N ARG A 131 13.12 11.07 12.89
CA ARG A 131 12.05 10.06 12.81
C ARG A 131 12.63 8.77 12.23
N LYS A 132 12.35 7.62 12.86
CA LYS A 132 12.73 6.32 12.31
C LYS A 132 12.20 6.17 10.88
N ARG A 133 13.09 5.86 9.95
CA ARG A 133 12.75 5.67 8.53
C ARG A 133 11.75 4.52 8.40
N ARG A 134 10.71 4.73 7.60
CA ARG A 134 9.77 3.67 7.22
C ARG A 134 10.55 2.64 6.41
N GLN A 135 10.57 1.39 6.86
CA GLN A 135 11.08 0.27 6.08
C GLN A 135 9.94 -0.21 5.18
N GLN A 136 10.22 -0.37 3.89
CA GLN A 136 9.27 -0.96 2.97
C GLN A 136 9.33 -2.48 3.14
N ILE A 137 8.35 -3.02 3.84
CA ILE A 137 8.16 -4.47 3.92
C ILE A 137 7.61 -4.90 2.56
N LYS A 138 8.31 -5.83 1.90
CA LYS A 138 7.88 -6.42 0.64
C LYS A 138 7.03 -7.66 0.95
N THR A 139 5.97 -7.85 0.18
CA THR A 139 5.20 -9.08 0.18
C THR A 139 5.90 -10.08 -0.74
N GLU A 140 6.25 -11.26 -0.21
CA GLU A 140 6.95 -12.30 -0.97
C GLU A 140 5.99 -13.14 -1.84
N ASP A 141 4.72 -13.22 -1.47
CA ASP A 141 3.73 -14.09 -2.12
C ASP A 141 2.94 -13.41 -3.26
N ASN A 142 2.33 -14.21 -4.13
CA ASN A 142 1.57 -13.77 -5.30
C ASN A 142 0.12 -13.36 -4.96
N TRP A 143 0.01 -12.28 -4.19
CA TRP A 143 -1.29 -11.66 -3.85
C TRP A 143 -2.11 -11.18 -5.05
N PRO A 144 -1.51 -10.62 -6.13
CA PRO A 144 -2.27 -10.19 -7.29
C PRO A 144 -3.08 -11.33 -7.92
N LEU A 145 -2.46 -12.51 -8.11
CA LEU A 145 -3.13 -13.66 -8.70
C LEU A 145 -4.21 -14.21 -7.79
N PHE A 146 -3.93 -14.27 -6.48
CA PHE A 146 -4.92 -14.67 -5.49
C PHE A 146 -6.20 -13.82 -5.60
N TYR A 147 -6.08 -12.50 -5.67
CA TYR A 147 -7.26 -11.62 -5.74
C TYR A 147 -7.96 -11.62 -7.09
N TYR A 148 -7.23 -11.88 -8.17
CA TYR A 148 -7.82 -12.08 -9.49
C TYR A 148 -8.68 -13.33 -9.49
N GLN A 149 -8.06 -14.47 -9.15
CA GLN A 149 -8.72 -15.75 -9.10
C GLN A 149 -9.91 -15.69 -8.15
N PHE A 150 -9.77 -15.07 -6.97
CA PHE A 150 -10.87 -14.90 -6.01
C PHE A 150 -12.15 -14.30 -6.59
N ASN A 151 -12.06 -13.38 -7.55
CA ASN A 151 -13.25 -12.75 -8.16
C ASN A 151 -13.84 -13.59 -9.32
N GLU A 152 -13.16 -14.64 -9.76
CA GLU A 152 -13.67 -15.53 -10.80
C GLU A 152 -14.72 -16.51 -10.23
N ASP A 153 -15.68 -16.87 -11.08
CA ASP A 153 -16.70 -17.85 -10.75
C ASP A 153 -16.11 -19.26 -10.79
N HIS A 154 -15.66 -19.73 -9.62
CA HIS A 154 -15.20 -21.10 -9.43
C HIS A 154 -16.37 -22.06 -9.24
N SER A 155 -17.18 -22.20 -10.28
CA SER A 155 -18.26 -23.19 -10.33
C SER A 155 -17.73 -24.64 -10.39
N LEU A 156 -16.43 -24.83 -10.63
CA LEU A 156 -15.76 -26.12 -10.65
C LEU A 156 -15.35 -26.55 -9.23
N SER A 157 -15.70 -27.78 -8.85
CA SER A 157 -15.44 -28.37 -7.52
C SER A 157 -13.96 -28.43 -7.13
N THR A 158 -13.05 -28.28 -8.11
CA THR A 158 -11.61 -28.33 -7.93
C THR A 158 -11.13 -27.30 -6.91
N LEU A 159 -11.69 -26.09 -6.85
CA LEU A 159 -11.20 -25.07 -5.90
C LEU A 159 -11.50 -25.37 -4.42
N ILE A 160 -12.70 -25.88 -4.14
CA ILE A 160 -13.19 -26.12 -2.78
C ILE A 160 -12.68 -27.47 -2.26
N TRP A 161 -12.63 -28.47 -3.13
CA TRP A 161 -12.37 -29.85 -2.79
C TRP A 161 -11.07 -30.38 -3.39
N ASN A 162 -10.04 -29.54 -3.53
CA ASN A 162 -8.67 -29.94 -3.94
C ASN A 162 -8.06 -30.91 -2.91
N TYR A 163 -8.63 -32.11 -2.80
CA TYR A 163 -8.10 -33.27 -2.11
C TYR A 163 -7.09 -33.89 -3.07
N LYS A 164 -5.82 -33.55 -2.86
CA LYS A 164 -4.73 -34.37 -3.39
C LYS A 164 -4.48 -35.44 -2.33
N ALA A 165 -5.02 -36.64 -2.55
CA ALA A 165 -4.56 -37.81 -1.83
C ALA A 165 -3.07 -37.96 -2.16
N THR A 166 -2.21 -37.69 -1.18
CA THR A 166 -0.83 -38.17 -1.20
C THR A 166 -0.83 -39.68 -1.01
#